data_AF-A0A5V0SAC3-F1
#
_entry.id   AF-A0A5V0SAC3-F1
#
_cell.length_a   1.000
_cell.length_b   1.000
_cell.length_c   1.000
_cell.angle_alpha   90.00
_cell.angle_beta   90.00
_cell.angle_gamma   90.00
#
_symmetry.space_group_name_H-M   'P 1'
#
loop_
_entity.id
_entity.type
_entity.pdbx_description
1 polymer ?
#
loop_
_entity_poly.entity_id
_entity_poly.type
_entity_poly.pdbx_seq_one_letter_code
_entity_poly.pdbx_strand_id
1 'polypeptide(L)' 'NTKIYISFGRVLTKERPWFYTSLAMACYGDSTDRAELASFYKKLGYPKIATNLIFRLKGLASYTKKIKLAKMVIKKIFS' A
#
# COMPACT_ATOMS: atom_id res chain seq x y z
N ASN A 1 -11.69 24.24 10.63
CA ASN A 1 -10.65 23.26 11.04
C ASN A 1 -10.06 22.42 9.91
N THR A 2 -10.76 22.13 8.81
CA THR A 2 -10.25 21.32 7.67
C THR A 2 -8.98 21.87 7.00
N LYS A 3 -8.80 23.21 7.00
CA LYS A 3 -7.57 23.85 6.48
C LYS A 3 -6.30 23.44 7.25
N ILE A 4 -6.39 23.31 8.58
CA ILE A 4 -5.25 22.91 9.42
C ILE A 4 -4.86 21.46 9.10
N TYR A 5 -5.84 20.56 8.97
CA TYR A 5 -5.61 19.17 8.56
C TYR A 5 -4.94 19.04 7.20
N ILE A 6 -5.33 19.86 6.23
CA ILE A 6 -4.71 19.85 4.89
C ILE A 6 -3.29 20.39 4.95
N SER A 7 -3.05 21.51 5.65
CA SER A 7 -1.71 22.08 5.81
C SER A 7 -0.76 21.12 6.55
N PHE A 8 -1.24 20.50 7.63
CA PHE A 8 -0.47 19.50 8.36
C PHE A 8 -0.21 18.26 7.52
N GLY A 9 -1.22 17.78 6.79
CA GLY A 9 -1.07 16.67 5.85
C GLY A 9 -0.04 16.94 4.75
N ARG A 10 0.04 18.19 4.26
CA ARG A 10 1.07 18.61 3.29
C ARG A 10 2.48 18.58 3.87
N VAL A 11 2.65 19.02 5.12
CA VAL A 11 3.94 18.93 5.83
C VAL A 11 4.33 17.46 6.04
N LEU A 12 3.39 16.63 6.49
CA LEU A 12 3.63 15.18 6.65
C LEU A 12 4.04 14.51 5.33
N THR A 13 3.44 14.89 4.20
CA THR A 13 3.83 14.33 2.89
C THR A 13 5.22 14.78 2.40
N LYS A 14 5.76 15.89 2.93
CA LYS A 14 7.15 16.30 2.66
C LYS A 14 8.14 15.44 3.44
N GLU A 15 7.84 15.14 4.71
CA GLU A 15 8.68 14.29 5.58
C GLU A 15 8.60 12.81 5.19
N ARG A 16 7.39 12.32 4.88
CA ARG A 16 7.16 10.96 4.43
C ARG A 16 6.32 10.94 3.16
N PRO A 17 6.95 10.72 1.99
CA PRO A 17 6.23 10.68 0.73
C PRO A 17 5.07 9.70 0.78
N TRP A 18 3.94 10.12 0.19
CA TRP A 18 2.68 9.37 0.18
C TRP A 18 2.87 7.89 -0.23
N PHE A 19 3.78 7.63 -1.17
CA PHE A 19 4.08 6.30 -1.69
C PHE A 19 4.68 5.38 -0.61
N TYR A 20 5.68 5.84 0.14
CA TYR A 20 6.34 5.05 1.19
C TYR A 20 5.41 4.74 2.34
N THR A 21 4.64 5.73 2.78
CA THR A 21 3.63 5.54 3.84
C THR A 21 2.55 4.56 3.38
N SER A 22 2.12 4.65 2.11
CA SER A 22 1.15 3.71 1.53
C SER A 22 1.72 2.28 1.46
N LEU A 23 3.01 2.13 1.14
CA LEU A 23 3.68 0.83 1.12
C LEU A 23 3.85 0.25 2.54
N ALA A 24 4.22 1.08 3.51
CA ALA A 24 4.29 0.67 4.91
C ALA A 24 2.92 0.22 5.42
N MET A 25 1.86 0.96 5.10
CA MET A 25 0.49 0.61 5.48
C MET A 25 -0.02 -0.64 4.75
N ALA A 26 0.45 -0.90 3.53
CA ALA A 26 0.20 -2.18 2.85
C ALA A 26 0.79 -3.35 3.67
N CYS A 27 1.98 -3.16 4.22
CA CYS A 27 2.72 -4.16 5.00
C CYS A 27 2.16 -4.38 6.40
N TYR A 28 1.81 -3.32 7.12
CA TYR A 28 1.52 -3.40 8.56
C TYR A 28 0.09 -3.00 8.94
N GLY A 29 -0.60 -2.21 8.10
CA GLY A 29 -1.95 -1.73 8.40
C GLY A 29 -3.03 -2.77 8.09
N ASP A 30 -4.14 -2.68 8.80
CA ASP A 30 -5.32 -3.48 8.53
C ASP A 30 -6.15 -2.92 7.36
N SER A 31 -7.31 -3.52 7.07
CA SER A 31 -8.16 -3.06 5.96
C SER A 31 -8.77 -1.67 6.21
N THR A 32 -9.04 -1.32 7.47
CA THR A 32 -9.66 -0.08 7.89
C THR A 32 -8.65 1.07 7.79
N ASP A 33 -7.44 0.86 8.30
CA ASP A 33 -6.32 1.81 8.22
C ASP A 33 -6.03 2.20 6.77
N ARG A 34 -6.02 1.20 5.87
CA ARG A 34 -5.82 1.42 4.44
C ARG A 34 -6.94 2.26 3.82
N ALA A 35 -8.20 1.99 4.19
CA ALA A 35 -9.34 2.74 3.67
C ALA A 35 -9.35 4.20 4.15
N GLU A 36 -9.01 4.43 5.42
CA GLU A 36 -8.88 5.77 6.01
C GLU A 36 -7.72 6.54 5.38
N LEU A 37 -6.55 5.91 5.26
CA LEU A 37 -5.36 6.52 4.66
C LEU A 37 -5.60 6.91 3.20
N ALA A 38 -6.27 6.06 2.41
CA ALA A 38 -6.62 6.38 1.03
C ALA A 38 -7.64 7.52 0.93
N SER A 39 -8.57 7.63 1.89
CA SER A 39 -9.50 8.76 1.98
C SER A 39 -8.77 10.06 2.35
N PHE A 40 -7.82 9.99 3.29
CA PHE A 40 -6.97 11.11 3.67
C PHE A 40 -6.16 11.64 2.49
N TYR A 41 -5.47 10.76 1.76
CA TYR A 41 -4.69 11.14 0.58
C TYR A 41 -5.56 11.70 -0.55
N LYS A 42 -6.79 11.21 -0.73
CA LYS A 42 -7.78 11.81 -1.66
C LYS A 42 -8.04 13.29 -1.34
N LYS A 43 -8.18 13.64 -0.05
CA LYS A 43 -8.38 15.03 0.37
C LYS A 43 -7.15 15.92 0.11
N LEU A 44 -5.96 15.34 0.00
CA LEU A 44 -4.72 16.04 -0.31
C LEU A 44 -4.44 16.14 -1.82
N GLY A 45 -5.30 15.58 -2.67
CA GLY A 45 -5.15 15.60 -4.14
C GLY A 45 -4.54 14.36 -4.76
N TYR A 46 -4.22 13.33 -3.96
CA TYR A 46 -3.70 12.07 -4.49
C TYR A 46 -4.86 11.11 -4.87
N PRO A 47 -4.79 10.45 -6.03
CA PRO A 47 -5.88 9.59 -6.48
C PRO A 47 -5.99 8.33 -5.62
N LYS A 48 -7.18 8.12 -5.02
CA LYS A 48 -7.53 6.95 -4.19
C LYS A 48 -7.22 5.61 -4.89
N ILE A 49 -7.43 5.56 -6.21
CA ILE A 49 -7.16 4.37 -7.04
C ILE A 49 -5.68 4.00 -6.98
N ALA A 50 -4.77 4.98 -7.09
CA ALA A 50 -3.34 4.73 -7.06
C ALA A 50 -2.88 4.29 -5.67
N THR A 51 -3.41 4.90 -4.60
CA THR A 51 -3.13 4.46 -3.22
C THR A 51 -3.54 3.00 -3.01
N ASN A 52 -4.74 2.62 -3.49
CA ASN A 52 -5.24 1.26 -3.40
C ASN A 52 -4.41 0.26 -4.22
N LEU A 53 -3.87 0.69 -5.37
CA LEU A 53 -2.97 -0.12 -6.17
C LEU A 53 -1.68 -0.45 -5.38
N ILE A 54 -1.12 0.53 -4.66
CA ILE A 54 0.06 0.34 -3.80
C ILE A 54 -0.23 -0.69 -2.70
N PHE A 55 -1.41 -0.65 -2.08
CA PHE A 55 -1.81 -1.65 -1.08
C PHE A 55 -1.84 -3.07 -1.63
N ARG A 56 -2.17 -3.23 -2.92
CA ARG A 56 -2.21 -4.53 -3.60
C ARG A 56 -0.81 -5.06 -3.96
N LEU A 57 0.23 -4.23 -3.98
CA LEU A 57 1.60 -4.66 -4.30
C LEU A 57 2.15 -5.69 -3.30
N LYS A 58 1.77 -5.61 -2.01
CA LYS A 58 2.10 -6.69 -1.05
C LYS A 58 1.48 -8.03 -1.45
N GLY A 59 0.24 -7.99 -1.94
CA GLY A 59 -0.45 -9.16 -2.46
C GLY A 59 0.29 -9.78 -3.65
N LEU A 60 0.73 -8.95 -4.60
CA LEU A 60 1.52 -9.38 -5.77
C LEU A 60 2.90 -9.96 -5.39
N ALA A 61 3.62 -9.34 -4.46
CA ALA A 61 4.92 -9.84 -3.98
C ALA A 61 4.79 -11.18 -3.22
N SER A 62 3.72 -11.34 -2.44
CA SER A 62 3.42 -12.62 -1.77
C SER A 62 2.98 -13.70 -2.76
N TYR A 63 2.15 -13.33 -3.74
CA TYR A 63 1.64 -14.24 -4.77
C TYR A 63 2.76 -14.75 -5.69
N THR A 64 3.67 -13.88 -6.12
CA THR A 64 4.86 -14.26 -6.90
C THR A 64 5.79 -15.21 -6.12
N LYS A 65 5.98 -14.99 -4.81
CA LYS A 65 6.69 -15.96 -3.94
C LYS A 65 5.98 -17.31 -3.86
N LYS A 66 4.64 -17.33 -3.70
CA LYS A 66 3.86 -18.57 -3.68
C LYS A 66 3.92 -19.33 -5.01
N ILE A 67 3.84 -18.64 -6.15
CA ILE A 67 3.99 -19.26 -7.48
C ILE A 67 5.39 -19.87 -7.62
N LYS A 68 6.44 -19.15 -7.23
CA LYS A 68 7.82 -19.66 -7.30
C LYS A 68 8.00 -20.92 -6.44
N LEU A 69 7.45 -20.93 -5.22
CA LEU A 69 7.42 -22.10 -4.33
C LEU A 69 6.65 -23.27 -4.95
N ALA A 70 5.43 -23.04 -5.44
CA ALA A 70 4.61 -24.06 -6.08
C ALA A 70 5.33 -24.67 -7.29
N LYS A 71 5.96 -23.84 -8.14
CA LYS A 71 6.74 -24.29 -9.30
C LYS A 71 7.94 -25.15 -8.89
N MET A 72 8.57 -24.84 -7.75
CA MET A 72 9.69 -25.60 -7.19
C MET A 72 9.25 -26.97 -6.65
N VAL A 73 8.11 -27.02 -5.96
CA VAL A 73 7.53 -28.26 -5.43
C VAL A 73 7.11 -29.18 -6.57
N ILE A 74 6.41 -28.67 -7.58
CA ILE A 74 6.04 -29.43 -8.78
C ILE A 74 7.30 -29.99 -9.45
N LYS A 75 8.33 -29.16 -9.67
CA LYS A 75 9.58 -29.63 -10.26
C LYS A 75 10.24 -30.75 -9.45
N LYS A 76 10.15 -30.72 -8.12
CA LYS A 76 10.70 -31.75 -7.22
C LYS A 76 9.89 -33.04 -7.18
N ILE A 77 8.59 -33.01 -7.45
CA ILE A 77 7.73 -34.20 -7.51
C ILE A 77 7.86 -34.92 -8.87
N PHE A 78 8.10 -34.16 -9.94
CA PHE A 78 8.23 -34.68 -11.30
C PHE A 78 9.69 -34.80 -11.79
N SER A 79 10.68 -34.73 -10.88
CA SER A 79 12.08 -35.14 -11.11
C SER A 79 12.36 -36.41 -10.33
#